data_AF-A0A960XZL4-F1
#
_entry.id   AF-A0A960XZL4-F1
#
_cell.length_a   1.000
_cell.length_b   1.000
_cell.length_c   1.000
_cell.angle_alpha   90.00
_cell.angle_beta   90.00
_cell.angle_gamma   90.00
#
_symmetry.space_group_name_H-M   'P 1'
#
loop_
_entity.id
_entity.type
_entity.pdbx_description
1 polymer ?
#
loop_
_entity_poly.entity_id
_entity_poly.type
_entity_poly.pdbx_seq_one_letter_code
_entity_poly.pdbx_strand_id
1 'polypeptide(L)'
;SAYGYLTYFNSPTLEEPSQRSREWFRLIRDLGAPALMTLYVVRLGGDFMAFRFLLPELIMLCWLARRLFVMPLPSRWNGFLSRLDRTGIRTLAGMALIALLLLLIPVPAAQGYIANERFHFVSKFEKRGPGLFDPGSHPWGRRGQELSELQRCLNYRTFRIANSQAEAHCMEGMGLGYVGLAAGPYVEIIDEQGISDAYVARLPIILRFRPGHEHSIGTLEVLAKDVLFCNTGDAGYDEIMATPYGTVVRWDPDLLRTIPDIEDRLIKLRDHSAAGSPAVQMLEKRYQITLEELMQKAKSWNDPLVEQKRHCWQQ
;
A
#
# COMPACT_ATOMS: atom_id res chain seq x y z
N SER A 1 61.09 -23.91 20.99
CA SER A 1 60.25 -24.70 20.05
C SER A 1 58.97 -23.94 19.71
N ALA A 2 59.11 -22.76 19.07
CA ALA A 2 58.03 -21.82 18.78
C ALA A 2 58.26 -21.11 17.43
N TYR A 3 58.55 -21.87 16.37
CA TYR A 3 58.85 -21.35 15.03
C TYR A 3 58.17 -22.19 13.92
N GLY A 4 56.94 -22.62 14.15
CA GLY A 4 56.22 -23.52 13.21
C GLY A 4 54.88 -23.02 12.67
N TYR A 5 54.35 -21.88 13.13
CA TYR A 5 52.95 -21.49 12.87
C TYR A 5 52.74 -20.21 12.03
N LEU A 6 53.79 -19.66 11.42
CA LEU A 6 53.71 -18.36 10.71
C LEU A 6 53.97 -18.40 9.20
N THR A 7 53.96 -19.58 8.57
CA THR A 7 54.26 -19.73 7.13
C THR A 7 53.06 -20.09 6.24
N TYR A 8 51.82 -19.92 6.70
CA TYR A 8 50.61 -20.22 5.91
C TYR A 8 49.83 -19.01 5.38
N PHE A 9 50.43 -17.82 5.34
CA PHE A 9 49.82 -16.68 4.66
C PHE A 9 50.84 -16.05 3.71
N ASN A 10 50.53 -16.09 2.40
CA ASN A 10 51.22 -15.48 1.26
C ASN A 10 52.29 -16.32 0.53
N SER A 11 51.96 -17.55 0.16
CA SER A 11 52.47 -18.10 -1.11
C SER A 11 51.34 -18.00 -2.14
N PRO A 12 51.58 -17.49 -3.36
CA PRO A 12 50.63 -17.61 -4.47
C PRO A 12 50.64 -19.07 -4.95
N THR A 13 50.18 -19.97 -4.10
CA THR A 13 49.96 -21.37 -4.45
C THR A 13 48.76 -21.42 -5.38
N LEU A 14 49.05 -21.72 -6.65
CA LEU A 14 48.19 -22.37 -7.63
C LEU A 14 46.81 -22.75 -7.05
N GLU A 15 45.86 -21.82 -7.11
CA GLU A 15 44.47 -22.14 -6.83
C GLU A 15 44.02 -23.18 -7.88
N GLU A 16 43.45 -24.29 -7.43
CA GLU A 16 42.89 -25.27 -8.36
C GLU A 16 41.92 -24.56 -9.33
N PRO A 17 41.92 -24.89 -10.63
CA PRO A 17 40.99 -24.31 -11.60
C PRO A 17 39.52 -24.39 -11.16
N SER A 18 39.19 -25.43 -10.39
CA SER A 18 37.89 -25.65 -9.74
C SER A 18 37.53 -24.53 -8.74
N GLN A 19 38.49 -24.03 -7.96
CA GLN A 19 38.32 -22.94 -7.01
C GLN A 19 38.18 -21.60 -7.74
N ARG A 20 39.01 -21.36 -8.76
CA ARG A 20 38.96 -20.15 -9.58
C ARG A 20 37.62 -20.02 -10.34
N SER A 21 37.06 -21.12 -10.85
CA SER A 21 35.74 -21.10 -11.49
C SER A 21 34.60 -20.77 -10.51
N ARG A 22 34.68 -21.27 -9.27
CA ARG A 22 33.72 -20.96 -8.20
C ARG A 22 33.81 -19.51 -7.73
N GLU A 23 35.02 -18.96 -7.66
CA GLU A 23 35.29 -17.55 -7.36
C GLU A 23 34.58 -16.61 -8.37
N TRP A 24 34.77 -16.88 -9.66
CA TRP A 24 34.14 -16.14 -10.76
C TRP A 24 32.62 -16.26 -10.75
N PHE A 25 32.07 -17.47 -10.60
CA PHE A 25 30.63 -17.67 -10.55
C PHE A 25 29.98 -16.89 -9.40
N ARG A 26 30.60 -16.91 -8.21
CA ARG A 26 30.13 -16.14 -7.08
C ARG A 26 30.20 -14.63 -7.35
N LEU A 27 31.26 -14.14 -8.00
CA LEU A 27 31.42 -12.71 -8.32
C LEU A 27 30.33 -12.24 -9.30
N ILE A 28 30.07 -13.04 -10.34
CA ILE A 28 29.00 -12.79 -11.31
C ILE A 28 27.64 -12.77 -10.61
N ARG A 29 27.38 -13.70 -9.68
CA ARG A 29 26.16 -13.69 -8.85
C ARG A 29 26.07 -12.44 -7.99
N ASP A 30 27.15 -12.07 -7.30
CA ASP A 30 27.16 -10.97 -6.33
C ASP A 30 27.04 -9.58 -7.00
N LEU A 31 27.42 -9.45 -8.28
CA LEU A 31 27.19 -8.26 -9.10
C LEU A 31 25.85 -8.32 -9.84
N GLY A 32 25.51 -9.50 -10.35
CA GLY A 32 24.30 -9.73 -11.13
C GLY A 32 23.03 -9.63 -10.30
N ALA A 33 23.03 -10.10 -9.05
CA ALA A 33 21.85 -10.05 -8.19
C ALA A 33 21.45 -8.60 -7.80
N PRO A 34 22.36 -7.71 -7.36
CA PRO A 34 22.04 -6.29 -7.21
C PRO A 34 21.61 -5.65 -8.52
N ALA A 35 22.32 -5.88 -9.64
CA ALA A 35 21.97 -5.26 -10.92
C ALA A 35 20.57 -5.70 -11.42
N LEU A 36 20.23 -6.99 -11.30
CA LEU A 36 18.91 -7.51 -11.64
C LEU A 36 17.84 -6.99 -10.69
N MET A 37 18.14 -6.87 -9.39
CA MET A 37 17.20 -6.30 -8.42
C MET A 37 16.97 -4.82 -8.68
N THR A 38 18.02 -4.05 -9.00
CA THR A 38 17.89 -2.63 -9.36
C THR A 38 17.12 -2.47 -10.66
N LEU A 39 17.36 -3.30 -11.67
CA LEU A 39 16.56 -3.32 -12.90
C LEU A 39 15.10 -3.72 -12.63
N TYR A 40 14.86 -4.68 -11.74
CA TYR A 40 13.53 -5.08 -11.29
C TYR A 40 12.81 -3.91 -10.60
N VAL A 41 13.49 -3.22 -9.67
CA VAL A 41 12.98 -2.03 -8.97
C VAL A 41 12.69 -0.89 -9.95
N VAL A 42 13.60 -0.61 -10.89
CA VAL A 42 13.41 0.43 -11.92
C VAL A 42 12.25 0.09 -12.85
N ARG A 43 12.07 -1.18 -13.23
CA ARG A 43 11.00 -1.62 -14.13
C ARG A 43 9.62 -1.65 -13.45
N LEU A 44 9.56 -1.88 -12.14
CA LEU A 44 8.31 -1.94 -11.38
C LEU A 44 7.72 -0.56 -11.04
N GLY A 45 8.46 0.52 -11.22
CA GLY A 45 8.03 1.86 -10.82
C GLY A 45 8.30 2.06 -9.34
N GLY A 46 9.35 2.84 -9.02
CA GLY A 46 9.80 3.07 -7.65
C GLY A 46 8.78 3.86 -6.83
N ASP A 47 8.11 3.18 -5.90
CA ASP A 47 7.22 3.76 -4.89
C ASP A 47 7.90 3.73 -3.49
N PHE A 48 7.48 4.56 -2.54
CA PHE A 48 7.89 4.71 -1.13
C PHE A 48 8.01 3.38 -0.35
N MET A 49 7.29 2.33 -0.75
CA MET A 49 7.46 0.95 -0.25
C MET A 49 8.85 0.35 -0.59
N ALA A 50 9.59 0.94 -1.53
CA ALA A 50 10.88 0.48 -2.04
C ALA A 50 12.03 0.59 -1.04
N PHE A 51 11.92 1.37 0.05
CA PHE A 51 12.94 1.32 1.11
C PHE A 51 13.04 -0.09 1.74
N ARG A 52 11.94 -0.86 1.69
CA ARG A 52 11.93 -2.28 2.11
C ARG A 52 12.64 -3.20 1.11
N PHE A 53 12.62 -2.88 -0.18
CA PHE A 53 13.38 -3.58 -1.22
C PHE A 53 14.84 -3.13 -1.30
N LEU A 54 15.15 -1.93 -0.79
CA LEU A 54 16.50 -1.44 -0.59
C LEU A 54 17.24 -2.25 0.49
N LEU A 55 16.53 -2.82 1.48
CA LEU A 55 17.20 -3.55 2.56
C LEU A 55 17.91 -4.83 2.05
N PRO A 56 17.28 -5.70 1.22
CA PRO A 56 17.99 -6.75 0.50
C PRO A 56 19.15 -6.23 -0.37
N GLU A 57 18.97 -5.12 -1.10
CA GLU A 57 20.04 -4.53 -1.93
C GLU A 57 21.22 -4.02 -1.09
N LEU A 58 20.96 -3.34 0.02
CA LEU A 58 21.97 -2.87 0.97
C LEU A 58 22.69 -4.05 1.62
N ILE A 59 21.99 -5.13 1.97
CA ILE A 59 22.63 -6.36 2.47
C ILE A 59 23.53 -6.97 1.38
N MET A 60 23.05 -7.08 0.14
CA MET A 60 23.84 -7.60 -0.98
C MET A 60 25.06 -6.72 -1.29
N LEU A 61 24.90 -5.39 -1.27
CA LEU A 61 25.98 -4.42 -1.47
C LEU A 61 26.99 -4.44 -0.32
N CYS A 62 26.55 -4.57 0.93
CA CYS A 62 27.43 -4.77 2.09
C CYS A 62 28.22 -6.09 1.97
N TRP A 63 27.60 -7.15 1.45
CA TRP A 63 28.24 -8.44 1.24
C TRP A 63 29.23 -8.41 0.08
N LEU A 64 28.88 -7.74 -1.01
CA LEU A 64 29.76 -7.44 -2.15
C LEU A 64 30.95 -6.57 -1.70
N ALA A 65 30.69 -5.50 -0.94
CA ALA A 65 31.74 -4.64 -0.40
C ALA A 65 32.69 -5.45 0.47
N ARG A 66 32.19 -6.26 1.42
CA ARG A 66 33.01 -7.18 2.22
C ARG A 66 33.90 -8.05 1.33
N ARG A 67 33.38 -8.58 0.23
CA ARG A 67 34.15 -9.45 -0.65
C ARG A 67 35.18 -8.71 -1.49
N LEU A 68 34.85 -7.52 -1.98
CA LEU A 68 35.78 -6.64 -2.69
C LEU A 68 36.92 -6.16 -1.77
N PHE A 69 36.62 -5.91 -0.51
CA PHE A 69 37.64 -5.50 0.47
C PHE A 69 38.51 -6.67 0.95
N VAL A 70 37.98 -7.90 1.01
CA VAL A 70 38.71 -9.12 1.40
C VAL A 70 39.43 -9.79 0.21
N MET A 71 39.18 -9.35 -1.03
CA MET A 71 39.95 -9.83 -2.19
C MET A 71 41.37 -9.27 -2.13
N PRO A 72 42.42 -10.11 -2.21
CA PRO A 72 43.80 -9.63 -2.20
C PRO A 72 44.05 -8.80 -3.46
N LEU A 73 44.01 -7.47 -3.32
CA LEU A 73 44.39 -6.55 -4.39
C LEU A 73 45.87 -6.77 -4.76
N PRO A 74 46.28 -6.50 -6.03
CA PRO A 74 47.68 -6.59 -6.43
C PRO A 74 48.56 -5.76 -5.50
N SER A 75 49.69 -6.32 -5.02
CA SER A 75 50.53 -5.78 -3.94
C SER A 75 50.91 -4.30 -4.06
N ARG A 76 50.96 -3.77 -5.29
CA ARG A 76 51.17 -2.35 -5.64
C ARG A 76 50.09 -1.38 -5.12
N TRP A 77 48.88 -1.84 -4.79
CA TRP A 77 47.77 -1.01 -4.27
C TRP A 77 47.48 -1.27 -2.78
N ASN A 78 48.20 -2.22 -2.16
CA ASN A 78 47.89 -2.74 -0.82
C ASN A 78 48.42 -1.94 0.37
N GLY A 79 49.25 -0.90 0.18
CA GLY A 79 49.96 -0.29 1.32
C GLY A 79 49.04 0.34 2.40
N PHE A 80 47.98 1.02 1.97
CA PHE A 80 47.09 1.76 2.89
C PHE A 80 45.77 1.01 3.16
N LEU A 81 45.11 0.49 2.12
CA LEU A 81 43.82 -0.20 2.26
C LEU A 81 43.95 -1.57 2.94
N SER A 82 45.07 -2.29 2.80
CA SER A 82 45.23 -3.60 3.45
C SER A 82 45.46 -3.53 4.96
N ARG A 83 45.80 -2.34 5.51
CA ARG A 83 45.86 -2.12 6.96
C ARG A 83 44.47 -2.00 7.57
N LEU A 84 43.49 -1.52 6.81
CA LEU A 84 42.07 -1.50 7.17
C LEU A 84 41.41 -2.90 7.03
N ASP A 85 41.94 -3.73 6.14
CA ASP A 85 41.36 -5.03 5.74
C ASP A 85 41.57 -6.18 6.74
N ARG A 86 42.48 -6.06 7.73
CA ARG A 86 42.68 -7.14 8.73
C ARG A 86 41.50 -7.41 9.64
N THR A 87 40.44 -6.62 9.55
CA THR A 87 39.27 -6.78 10.40
C THR A 87 38.00 -6.42 9.65
N GLY A 88 37.63 -7.20 8.63
CA GLY A 88 36.29 -7.12 8.04
C GLY A 88 35.17 -7.19 9.09
N ILE A 89 35.42 -7.84 10.24
CA ILE A 89 34.55 -7.81 11.43
C ILE A 89 34.43 -6.41 12.04
N ARG A 90 35.52 -5.63 12.14
CA ARG A 90 35.48 -4.25 12.69
C ARG A 90 34.79 -3.28 11.74
N THR A 91 34.96 -3.45 10.43
CA THR A 91 34.26 -2.64 9.43
C THR A 91 32.76 -2.93 9.44
N LEU A 92 32.39 -4.21 9.52
CA LEU A 92 30.99 -4.64 9.63
C LEU A 92 30.37 -4.24 10.98
N ALA A 93 31.12 -4.36 12.09
CA ALA A 93 30.70 -3.90 13.41
C ALA A 93 30.58 -2.38 13.46
N GLY A 94 31.49 -1.65 12.81
CA GLY A 94 31.42 -0.19 12.66
C GLY A 94 30.20 0.24 11.86
N MET A 95 29.91 -0.42 10.73
CA MET A 95 28.69 -0.16 9.95
C MET A 95 27.43 -0.55 10.71
N ALA A 96 27.42 -1.67 11.43
CA ALA A 96 26.31 -2.08 12.27
C ALA A 96 26.08 -1.10 13.43
N LEU A 97 27.15 -0.61 14.05
CA LEU A 97 27.07 0.41 15.11
C LEU A 97 26.59 1.75 14.56
N ILE A 98 27.08 2.20 13.41
CA ILE A 98 26.60 3.41 12.75
C ILE A 98 25.12 3.26 12.37
N ALA A 99 24.71 2.12 11.82
CA ALA A 99 23.31 1.83 11.55
C ALA A 99 22.46 1.83 12.84
N LEU A 100 22.95 1.22 13.91
CA LEU A 100 22.30 1.24 15.24
C LEU A 100 22.17 2.68 15.79
N LEU A 101 23.21 3.49 15.69
CA LEU A 101 23.20 4.89 16.13
C LEU A 101 22.29 5.75 15.25
N LEU A 102 22.27 5.52 13.94
CA LEU A 102 21.34 6.19 13.01
C LEU A 102 19.88 5.81 13.29
N LEU A 103 19.60 4.60 13.76
CA LEU A 103 18.25 4.21 14.23
C LEU A 103 17.83 4.98 15.50
N LEU A 104 18.78 5.49 16.29
CA LEU A 104 18.53 6.25 17.50
C LEU A 104 18.45 7.76 17.27
N ILE A 105 18.92 8.25 16.12
CA ILE A 105 18.80 9.67 15.74
C ILE A 105 17.34 9.91 15.32
N PRO A 106 16.59 10.78 16.02
CA PRO A 106 15.22 11.07 15.64
C PRO A 106 15.22 11.71 14.25
N VAL A 107 14.54 11.07 13.30
CA VAL A 107 14.36 11.67 11.98
C VAL A 107 13.53 12.94 12.16
N PRO A 108 14.05 14.13 11.80
CA PRO A 108 13.36 15.39 12.04
C PRO A 108 12.01 15.33 11.34
N ALA A 109 10.92 15.53 12.08
CA ALA A 109 9.59 15.59 11.51
C ALA A 109 9.51 16.85 10.64
N ALA A 110 9.79 16.71 9.34
CA ALA A 110 9.58 17.81 8.40
C ALA A 110 8.07 18.06 8.31
N GLN A 111 7.65 19.27 8.69
CA GLN A 111 6.27 19.71 8.54
C GLN A 111 5.88 19.60 7.07
N GLY A 112 4.83 18.83 6.79
CA GLY A 112 4.30 18.63 5.43
C GLY A 112 4.99 17.56 4.59
N TYR A 113 6.21 17.10 4.97
CA TYR A 113 6.92 16.07 4.21
C TYR A 113 7.50 15.01 5.15
N ILE A 114 6.94 13.82 5.01
CA ILE A 114 7.16 12.59 5.77
C ILE A 114 8.63 12.22 5.88
N ALA A 115 9.21 12.50 7.03
CA ALA A 115 10.44 11.85 7.44
C ALA A 115 10.22 10.90 8.63
N ASN A 116 9.09 11.03 9.36
CA ASN A 116 8.74 10.13 10.45
C ASN A 116 7.20 9.94 10.60
N GLU A 117 6.56 9.38 9.58
CA GLU A 117 5.13 9.01 9.62
C GLU A 117 4.81 8.11 10.81
N ARG A 118 5.72 7.18 11.11
CA ARG A 118 5.56 6.28 12.25
C ARG A 118 5.38 7.08 13.53
N PHE A 119 6.24 8.04 13.82
CA PHE A 119 6.07 8.87 15.02
C PHE A 119 4.79 9.71 14.95
N HIS A 120 4.43 10.27 13.79
CA HIS A 120 3.17 11.02 13.65
C HIS A 120 1.94 10.16 13.98
N PHE A 121 1.84 8.94 13.43
CA PHE A 121 0.69 8.06 13.65
C PHE A 121 0.70 7.40 15.03
N VAL A 122 1.87 6.95 15.51
CA VAL A 122 2.02 6.38 16.85
C VAL A 122 1.68 7.42 17.92
N SER A 123 2.24 8.64 17.83
CA SER A 123 1.98 9.69 18.82
C SER A 123 0.55 10.22 18.79
N LYS A 124 -0.08 10.27 17.61
CA LYS A 124 -1.44 10.80 17.43
C LYS A 124 -2.52 9.79 17.77
N PHE A 125 -2.34 8.51 17.44
CA PHE A 125 -3.42 7.51 17.47
C PHE A 125 -3.13 6.29 18.35
N GLU A 126 -1.88 5.94 18.65
CA GLU A 126 -1.52 4.72 19.39
C GLU A 126 -1.34 4.94 20.90
N LYS A 127 -2.03 5.93 21.49
CA LYS A 127 -2.01 6.16 22.96
C LYS A 127 -2.51 4.97 23.78
N ARG A 128 -3.28 4.06 23.15
CA ARG A 128 -3.86 2.86 23.78
C ARG A 128 -3.09 1.58 23.50
N GLY A 129 -1.95 1.67 22.81
CA GLY A 129 -1.15 0.53 22.38
C GLY A 129 -0.92 0.50 20.87
N PRO A 130 0.00 -0.35 20.39
CA PRO A 130 0.33 -0.46 18.97
C PRO A 130 -0.87 -0.99 18.18
N GLY A 131 -1.41 -0.18 17.26
CA GLY A 131 -2.56 -0.54 16.43
C GLY A 131 -2.29 -1.73 15.50
N LEU A 132 -1.02 -2.08 15.30
CA LEU A 132 -0.60 -3.24 14.52
C LEU A 132 -1.11 -4.56 15.12
N PHE A 133 -1.22 -4.63 16.45
CA PHE A 133 -1.65 -5.83 17.17
C PHE A 133 -3.10 -5.78 17.64
N ASP A 134 -3.66 -4.57 17.79
CA ASP A 134 -5.07 -4.35 18.03
C ASP A 134 -5.60 -3.29 17.05
N PRO A 135 -6.15 -3.69 15.90
CA PRO A 135 -6.64 -2.75 14.90
C PRO A 135 -7.74 -1.82 15.44
N GLY A 136 -8.53 -2.25 16.43
CA GLY A 136 -9.62 -1.45 17.00
C GLY A 136 -9.14 -0.23 17.81
N SER A 137 -7.87 -0.26 18.23
CA SER A 137 -7.22 0.85 18.91
C SER A 137 -6.84 2.02 17.97
N HIS A 138 -6.77 1.76 16.66
CA HIS A 138 -6.43 2.76 15.63
C HIS A 138 -7.69 3.14 14.82
N PRO A 139 -7.98 4.44 14.55
CA PRO A 139 -9.18 4.85 13.82
C PRO A 139 -9.35 4.15 12.46
N TRP A 140 -8.25 4.00 11.71
CA TRP A 140 -8.24 3.28 10.44
C TRP A 140 -8.45 1.77 10.60
N GLY A 141 -7.90 1.15 11.64
CA GLY A 141 -8.11 -0.27 11.88
C GLY A 141 -9.56 -0.54 12.29
N ARG A 142 -10.16 0.32 13.13
CA ARG A 142 -11.59 0.29 13.42
C ARG A 142 -12.44 0.43 12.16
N ARG A 143 -12.11 1.39 11.29
CA ARG A 143 -12.83 1.56 10.03
C ARG A 143 -12.75 0.32 9.14
N GLY A 144 -11.59 -0.33 9.08
CA GLY A 144 -11.46 -1.62 8.40
C GLY A 144 -12.33 -2.71 9.04
N GLN A 145 -12.38 -2.81 10.37
CA GLN A 145 -13.25 -3.76 11.07
C GLN A 145 -14.72 -3.54 10.75
N GLU A 146 -15.21 -2.29 10.81
CA GLU A 146 -16.58 -1.90 10.43
C GLU A 146 -16.92 -2.37 9.00
N LEU A 147 -16.02 -2.14 8.04
CA LEU A 147 -16.20 -2.58 6.66
C LEU A 147 -16.19 -4.11 6.53
N SER A 148 -15.35 -4.80 7.30
CA SER A 148 -15.29 -6.26 7.35
C SER A 148 -16.59 -6.85 7.88
N GLU A 149 -17.15 -6.25 8.92
CA GLU A 149 -18.40 -6.67 9.56
C GLU A 149 -19.59 -6.43 8.63
N LEU A 150 -19.65 -5.24 8.01
CA LEU A 150 -20.65 -4.94 7.00
C LEU A 150 -20.59 -5.93 5.83
N GLN A 151 -19.39 -6.17 5.26
CA GLN A 151 -19.22 -7.11 4.16
C GLN A 151 -19.68 -8.52 4.55
N ARG A 152 -19.31 -8.99 5.75
CA ARG A 152 -19.68 -10.31 6.25
C ARG A 152 -21.18 -10.44 6.49
N CYS A 153 -21.81 -9.40 7.02
CA CYS A 153 -23.24 -9.36 7.31
C CYS A 153 -24.06 -9.31 6.02
N LEU A 154 -23.69 -8.43 5.08
CA LEU A 154 -24.34 -8.36 3.76
C LEU A 154 -24.05 -9.60 2.91
N ASN A 155 -22.91 -10.24 3.12
CA ASN A 155 -22.33 -11.30 2.29
C ASN A 155 -22.37 -10.91 0.80
N TYR A 156 -21.95 -9.68 0.51
CA TYR A 156 -21.97 -9.12 -0.83
C TYR A 156 -20.69 -9.51 -1.57
N ARG A 157 -20.86 -10.11 -2.76
CA ARG A 157 -19.75 -10.78 -3.48
C ARG A 157 -18.66 -9.82 -3.94
N THR A 158 -19.03 -8.63 -4.39
CA THR A 158 -18.11 -7.63 -4.94
C THR A 158 -18.10 -6.41 -4.03
N PHE A 159 -17.46 -6.54 -2.87
CA PHE A 159 -17.37 -5.47 -1.88
C PHE A 159 -16.11 -4.64 -2.12
N ARG A 160 -16.25 -3.60 -2.95
CA ARG A 160 -15.17 -2.70 -3.35
C ARG A 160 -15.35 -1.32 -2.75
N ILE A 161 -14.29 -0.77 -2.19
CA ILE A 161 -14.26 0.61 -1.68
C ILE A 161 -13.08 1.35 -2.27
N ALA A 162 -13.13 2.68 -2.35
CA ALA A 162 -11.98 3.50 -2.72
C ALA A 162 -11.41 4.23 -1.50
N ASN A 163 -10.09 4.36 -1.40
CA ASN A 163 -9.47 5.26 -0.43
C ASN A 163 -9.38 6.67 -1.01
N SER A 164 -9.87 7.68 -0.32
CA SER A 164 -9.68 9.04 -0.82
C SER A 164 -8.45 9.68 -0.21
N GLN A 165 -7.36 9.64 -0.97
CA GLN A 165 -6.26 10.61 -0.84
C GLN A 165 -6.02 11.38 -2.15
N ALA A 166 -6.89 11.23 -3.14
CA ALA A 166 -6.77 11.86 -4.45
C ALA A 166 -8.06 12.59 -4.85
N GLU A 167 -8.31 12.70 -6.15
CA GLU A 167 -9.31 13.59 -6.75
C GLU A 167 -10.77 13.13 -6.56
N ALA A 168 -11.02 11.83 -6.37
CA ALA A 168 -12.38 11.30 -6.34
C ALA A 168 -13.14 11.53 -5.01
N HIS A 169 -12.45 11.94 -3.94
CA HIS A 169 -13.05 12.28 -2.64
C HIS A 169 -13.97 11.21 -2.03
N CYS A 170 -13.80 9.93 -2.38
CA CYS A 170 -14.74 8.87 -2.02
C CYS A 170 -14.84 8.57 -0.51
N MET A 171 -13.70 8.37 0.16
CA MET A 171 -13.62 8.07 1.59
C MET A 171 -12.40 8.74 2.22
N GLU A 172 -12.57 9.99 2.64
CA GLU A 172 -11.45 10.83 3.08
C GLU A 172 -10.72 10.29 4.30
N GLY A 173 -9.41 10.50 4.32
CA GLY A 173 -8.60 10.29 5.51
C GLY A 173 -8.42 8.82 5.90
N MET A 174 -8.57 7.88 4.96
CA MET A 174 -8.30 6.45 5.19
C MET A 174 -6.86 6.07 4.80
N GLY A 175 -6.11 5.51 5.74
CA GLY A 175 -4.78 4.95 5.47
C GLY A 175 -4.87 3.48 5.05
N LEU A 176 -4.42 3.17 3.83
CA LEU A 176 -4.52 1.83 3.20
C LEU A 176 -4.04 0.68 4.09
N GLY A 177 -2.91 0.86 4.79
CA GLY A 177 -2.28 -0.22 5.55
C GLY A 177 -3.15 -0.78 6.67
N TYR A 178 -3.60 0.08 7.59
CA TYR A 178 -4.43 -0.35 8.74
C TYR A 178 -5.85 -0.72 8.31
N VAL A 179 -6.46 0.05 7.38
CA VAL A 179 -7.81 -0.27 6.88
C VAL A 179 -7.79 -1.62 6.18
N GLY A 180 -6.87 -1.84 5.25
CA GLY A 180 -6.78 -3.08 4.48
C GLY A 180 -6.50 -4.32 5.33
N LEU A 181 -5.59 -4.20 6.32
CA LEU A 181 -5.32 -5.29 7.25
C LEU A 181 -6.57 -5.70 8.04
N ALA A 182 -7.31 -4.72 8.55
CA ALA A 182 -8.47 -4.95 9.39
C ALA A 182 -9.74 -5.35 8.60
N ALA A 183 -9.90 -4.83 7.37
CA ALA A 183 -11.03 -5.16 6.50
C ALA A 183 -11.02 -6.63 6.05
N GLY A 184 -9.82 -7.21 5.90
CA GLY A 184 -9.65 -8.61 5.56
C GLY A 184 -9.86 -8.90 4.07
N PRO A 185 -9.78 -10.18 3.67
CA PRO A 185 -9.64 -10.57 2.26
C PRO A 185 -10.91 -10.40 1.42
N TYR A 186 -12.06 -10.15 2.04
CA TYR A 186 -13.34 -10.01 1.35
C TYR A 186 -13.70 -8.56 1.01
N VAL A 187 -12.89 -7.59 1.45
CA VAL A 187 -13.01 -6.18 1.11
C VAL A 187 -11.87 -5.81 0.18
N GLU A 188 -12.21 -5.47 -1.06
CA GLU A 188 -11.23 -5.01 -2.05
C GLU A 188 -11.14 -3.49 -1.98
N ILE A 189 -9.93 -2.98 -1.72
CA ILE A 189 -9.68 -1.54 -1.62
C ILE A 189 -9.01 -1.08 -2.90
N ILE A 190 -9.73 -0.24 -3.64
CA ILE A 190 -9.22 0.50 -4.78
C ILE A 190 -8.38 1.65 -4.26
N ASP A 191 -7.12 1.65 -4.65
CA ASP A 191 -6.20 2.71 -4.30
C ASP A 191 -6.18 3.79 -5.37
N GLU A 192 -6.73 4.96 -5.05
CA GLU A 192 -6.79 6.08 -5.98
C GLU A 192 -5.41 6.63 -6.35
N GLN A 193 -4.36 6.31 -5.58
CA GLN A 193 -3.00 6.78 -5.79
C GLN A 193 -2.05 5.74 -6.40
N GLY A 194 -2.52 4.50 -6.59
CA GLY A 194 -1.76 3.46 -7.29
C GLY A 194 -0.62 2.82 -6.51
N ILE A 195 -0.55 3.00 -5.18
CA ILE A 195 0.36 2.23 -4.31
C ILE A 195 -0.01 0.75 -4.33
N SER A 196 -1.31 0.42 -4.26
CA SER A 196 -1.79 -0.97 -4.33
C SER A 196 -2.64 -1.31 -5.56
N ASP A 197 -3.09 -0.32 -6.34
CA ASP A 197 -3.86 -0.57 -7.57
C ASP A 197 -2.95 -0.57 -8.80
N ALA A 198 -2.82 -1.75 -9.43
CA ALA A 198 -1.89 -1.93 -10.54
C ALA A 198 -2.25 -1.12 -11.80
N TYR A 199 -3.53 -0.78 -12.01
CA TYR A 199 -3.92 0.07 -13.14
C TYR A 199 -3.49 1.51 -12.88
N VAL A 200 -3.82 2.03 -11.69
CA VAL A 200 -3.50 3.41 -11.31
C VAL A 200 -1.98 3.63 -11.26
N ALA A 201 -1.21 2.65 -10.77
CA ALA A 201 0.25 2.65 -10.74
C ALA A 201 0.94 2.84 -12.10
N ARG A 202 0.21 2.61 -13.21
CA ARG A 202 0.73 2.68 -14.58
C ARG A 202 0.23 3.89 -15.35
N LEU A 203 -0.62 4.71 -14.73
CA LEU A 203 -1.07 5.95 -15.34
C LEU A 203 0.11 6.92 -15.50
N PRO A 204 0.09 7.78 -16.53
CA PRO A 204 1.12 8.80 -16.66
C PRO A 204 1.11 9.72 -15.44
N ILE A 205 2.29 9.99 -14.88
CA ILE A 205 2.44 10.94 -13.78
C ILE A 205 2.33 12.35 -14.34
N ILE A 206 1.27 13.06 -13.97
CA ILE A 206 1.01 14.44 -14.41
C ILE A 206 1.86 15.42 -13.59
N LEU A 207 1.94 15.20 -12.28
CA LEU A 207 2.67 16.05 -11.34
C LEU A 207 3.43 15.19 -10.33
N ARG A 208 4.74 15.43 -10.19
CA ARG A 208 5.54 14.81 -9.13
C ARG A 208 5.42 15.61 -7.84
N PHE A 209 5.14 14.91 -6.74
CA PHE A 209 5.15 15.50 -5.41
C PHE A 209 5.71 14.51 -4.39
N ARG A 210 4.85 13.88 -3.60
CA ARG A 210 5.17 12.88 -2.60
C ARG A 210 5.32 11.55 -3.35
N PRO A 211 6.51 10.92 -3.33
CA PRO A 211 6.70 9.65 -4.02
C PRO A 211 5.66 8.63 -3.53
N GLY A 212 5.07 7.89 -4.46
CA GLY A 212 3.97 6.96 -4.19
C GLY A 212 2.57 7.56 -4.16
N HIS A 213 2.43 8.88 -4.24
CA HIS A 213 1.12 9.53 -4.27
C HIS A 213 0.91 10.25 -5.62
N GLU A 214 1.82 10.04 -6.57
CA GLU A 214 1.96 10.81 -7.82
C GLU A 214 0.93 10.45 -8.90
N HIS A 215 0.23 9.33 -8.72
CA HIS A 215 -0.91 8.95 -9.56
C HIS A 215 -2.22 9.37 -8.90
N SER A 216 -3.23 9.61 -9.72
CA SER A 216 -4.59 9.86 -9.27
C SER A 216 -5.57 9.32 -10.30
N ILE A 217 -6.75 8.95 -9.83
CA ILE A 217 -7.92 8.70 -10.66
C ILE A 217 -9.09 9.55 -10.17
N GLY A 218 -9.94 10.00 -11.09
CA GLY A 218 -11.13 10.75 -10.79
C GLY A 218 -12.32 9.86 -10.43
N THR A 219 -13.44 10.50 -10.08
CA THR A 219 -14.68 9.82 -9.68
C THR A 219 -15.18 8.86 -10.76
N LEU A 220 -15.08 9.21 -12.05
CA LEU A 220 -15.55 8.35 -13.14
C LEU A 220 -14.77 7.04 -13.24
N GLU A 221 -13.44 7.10 -13.12
CA GLU A 221 -12.56 5.93 -13.13
C GLU A 221 -12.77 5.07 -11.89
N VAL A 222 -13.00 5.69 -10.73
CA VAL A 222 -13.35 4.97 -9.49
C VAL A 222 -14.69 4.23 -9.64
N LEU A 223 -15.71 4.88 -10.20
CA LEU A 223 -17.00 4.25 -10.52
C LEU A 223 -16.86 3.14 -11.57
N ALA A 224 -15.94 3.28 -12.53
CA ALA A 224 -15.61 2.24 -13.50
C ALA A 224 -15.07 0.96 -12.81
N LYS A 225 -14.46 1.09 -11.63
CA LYS A 225 -13.97 -0.03 -10.82
C LYS A 225 -15.02 -0.65 -9.90
N ASP A 226 -16.29 -0.25 -10.02
CA ASP A 226 -17.42 -0.87 -9.33
C ASP A 226 -17.41 -0.66 -7.80
N VAL A 227 -16.91 0.48 -7.32
CA VAL A 227 -16.92 0.80 -5.89
C VAL A 227 -18.33 1.00 -5.34
N LEU A 228 -18.50 0.71 -4.05
CA LEU A 228 -19.76 0.85 -3.34
C LEU A 228 -20.03 2.27 -2.88
N PHE A 229 -18.98 2.93 -2.35
CA PHE A 229 -19.08 4.22 -1.70
C PHE A 229 -18.19 5.25 -2.38
N CYS A 230 -18.75 6.40 -2.73
CA CYS A 230 -18.00 7.55 -3.19
C CYS A 230 -18.83 8.84 -3.11
N ASN A 231 -18.17 9.98 -2.91
CA ASN A 231 -18.79 11.28 -3.06
C ASN A 231 -18.96 11.58 -4.56
N THR A 232 -20.14 12.06 -4.98
CA THR A 232 -20.44 12.32 -6.39
C THR A 232 -20.18 13.77 -6.80
N GLY A 233 -19.94 14.67 -5.85
CA GLY A 233 -19.89 16.12 -6.04
C GLY A 233 -21.27 16.77 -6.14
N ASP A 234 -22.35 15.99 -6.17
CA ASP A 234 -23.73 16.45 -6.09
C ASP A 234 -24.22 16.29 -4.64
N ALA A 235 -24.18 17.39 -3.89
CA ALA A 235 -24.54 17.39 -2.47
C ALA A 235 -25.95 16.84 -2.20
N GLY A 236 -26.92 17.05 -3.11
CA GLY A 236 -28.27 16.53 -2.95
C GLY A 236 -28.33 15.01 -3.09
N TYR A 237 -27.61 14.46 -4.08
CA TYR A 237 -27.46 13.01 -4.21
C TYR A 237 -26.74 12.43 -2.98
N ASP A 238 -25.62 13.06 -2.60
CA ASP A 238 -24.77 12.57 -1.52
C ASP A 238 -25.52 12.53 -0.18
N GLU A 239 -26.34 13.54 0.11
CA GLU A 239 -27.20 13.57 1.30
C GLU A 239 -28.24 12.45 1.27
N ILE A 240 -28.94 12.27 0.15
CA ILE A 240 -30.01 11.27 0.01
C ILE A 240 -29.45 9.84 0.12
N MET A 241 -28.25 9.59 -0.40
CA MET A 241 -27.63 8.27 -0.46
C MET A 241 -26.55 8.04 0.61
N ALA A 242 -26.43 8.95 1.57
CA ALA A 242 -25.52 8.82 2.70
C ALA A 242 -25.88 7.64 3.61
N THR A 243 -24.85 6.90 4.03
CA THR A 243 -24.90 5.85 5.05
C THR A 243 -23.74 6.07 6.05
N PRO A 244 -23.72 5.38 7.20
CA PRO A 244 -22.56 5.41 8.12
C PRO A 244 -21.24 4.97 7.45
N TYR A 245 -21.34 4.25 6.33
CA TYR A 245 -20.20 3.70 5.59
C TYR A 245 -19.70 4.61 4.46
N GLY A 246 -20.52 5.60 4.06
CA GLY A 246 -20.27 6.52 2.97
C GLY A 246 -21.51 6.70 2.08
N THR A 247 -21.37 7.49 1.01
CA THR A 247 -22.44 7.70 0.03
C THR A 247 -22.49 6.53 -0.95
N VAL A 248 -23.64 5.86 -1.04
CA VAL A 248 -23.79 4.73 -1.96
C VAL A 248 -23.89 5.22 -3.40
N VAL A 249 -22.97 4.75 -4.25
CA VAL A 249 -22.93 5.05 -5.68
C VAL A 249 -23.16 3.81 -6.55
N ARG A 250 -23.07 2.62 -5.97
CA ARG A 250 -23.33 1.36 -6.67
C ARG A 250 -24.84 1.15 -6.88
N TRP A 251 -25.34 1.37 -8.10
CA TRP A 251 -26.73 1.11 -8.48
C TRP A 251 -26.98 -0.36 -8.83
N ASP A 252 -26.67 -1.24 -7.89
CA ASP A 252 -26.93 -2.68 -8.01
C ASP A 252 -28.19 -3.03 -7.21
N PRO A 253 -29.27 -3.55 -7.84
CA PRO A 253 -30.50 -3.90 -7.14
C PRO A 253 -30.28 -4.83 -5.94
N ASP A 254 -29.29 -5.73 -6.01
CA ASP A 254 -29.01 -6.67 -4.92
C ASP A 254 -28.41 -6.00 -3.69
N LEU A 255 -27.65 -4.92 -3.89
CA LEU A 255 -27.14 -4.09 -2.80
C LEU A 255 -28.23 -3.13 -2.31
N LEU A 256 -28.85 -2.39 -3.22
CA LEU A 256 -29.79 -1.32 -2.90
C LEU A 256 -30.96 -1.83 -2.06
N ARG A 257 -31.47 -3.03 -2.32
CA ARG A 257 -32.55 -3.63 -1.51
C ARG A 257 -32.21 -3.80 -0.03
N THR A 258 -30.92 -3.91 0.29
CA THR A 258 -30.45 -4.06 1.67
C THR A 258 -30.32 -2.72 2.40
N ILE A 259 -30.39 -1.58 1.71
CA ILE A 259 -30.24 -0.26 2.32
C ILE A 259 -31.53 0.10 3.08
N PRO A 260 -31.44 0.61 4.32
CA PRO A 260 -32.59 1.09 5.05
C PRO A 260 -33.30 2.24 4.32
N ASP A 261 -34.63 2.21 4.32
CA ASP A 261 -35.49 3.26 3.75
C ASP A 261 -35.22 3.54 2.27
N ILE A 262 -34.73 2.53 1.52
CA ILE A 262 -34.33 2.71 0.13
C ILE A 262 -35.47 3.19 -0.77
N GLU A 263 -36.71 2.77 -0.51
CA GLU A 263 -37.87 3.24 -1.29
C GLU A 263 -38.06 4.77 -1.15
N ASP A 264 -37.99 5.28 0.08
CA ASP A 264 -38.08 6.72 0.35
C ASP A 264 -36.90 7.49 -0.24
N ARG A 265 -35.69 6.91 -0.19
CA ARG A 265 -34.49 7.49 -0.82
C ARG A 265 -34.64 7.59 -2.33
N LEU A 266 -35.16 6.54 -2.98
CA LEU A 266 -35.39 6.56 -4.44
C LEU A 266 -36.46 7.59 -4.84
N ILE A 267 -37.52 7.77 -4.02
CA ILE A 267 -38.51 8.83 -4.23
C ILE A 267 -37.85 10.22 -4.15
N LYS A 268 -37.04 10.48 -3.12
CA LYS A 268 -36.30 11.74 -2.99
C LYS A 268 -35.32 11.95 -4.15
N LEU A 269 -34.61 10.89 -4.58
CA LEU A 269 -33.72 10.95 -5.74
C LEU A 269 -34.47 11.28 -7.02
N ARG A 270 -35.72 10.83 -7.18
CA ARG A 270 -36.52 11.16 -8.38
C ARG A 270 -36.84 12.65 -8.40
N ASP A 271 -37.25 13.19 -7.25
CA ASP A 271 -37.56 14.62 -7.13
C ASP A 271 -36.29 15.47 -7.34
N HIS A 272 -35.13 15.00 -6.84
CA HIS A 272 -33.81 15.62 -7.10
C HIS A 272 -33.35 15.49 -8.56
N SER A 273 -33.58 14.34 -9.19
CA SER A 273 -33.26 14.08 -10.60
C SER A 273 -34.05 15.01 -11.53
N ALA A 274 -35.33 15.24 -11.22
CA ALA A 274 -36.18 16.19 -11.94
C ALA A 274 -35.66 17.64 -11.87
N ALA A 275 -34.87 17.97 -10.84
CA ALA A 275 -34.18 19.26 -10.71
C ALA A 275 -32.85 19.33 -11.49
N GLY A 276 -32.44 18.26 -12.18
CA GLY A 276 -31.26 18.23 -13.04
C GLY A 276 -30.00 17.67 -12.38
N SER A 277 -30.11 16.68 -11.48
CA SER A 277 -28.97 16.04 -10.82
C SER A 277 -27.97 15.43 -11.83
N PRO A 278 -26.72 15.92 -11.90
CA PRO A 278 -25.69 15.33 -12.76
C PRO A 278 -25.26 13.94 -12.27
N ALA A 279 -25.30 13.69 -10.95
CA ALA A 279 -24.93 12.41 -10.37
C ALA A 279 -25.88 11.29 -10.80
N VAL A 280 -27.20 11.55 -10.77
CA VAL A 280 -28.20 10.57 -11.22
C VAL A 280 -27.96 10.18 -12.69
N GLN A 281 -27.81 11.16 -13.59
CA GLN A 281 -27.58 10.91 -15.01
C GLN A 281 -26.29 10.12 -15.26
N MET A 282 -25.22 10.45 -14.52
CA MET A 282 -23.95 9.74 -14.58
C MET A 282 -24.11 8.27 -14.15
N LEU A 283 -24.81 8.00 -13.05
CA LEU A 283 -24.99 6.65 -12.51
C LEU A 283 -25.92 5.81 -13.37
N GLU A 284 -27.01 6.38 -13.91
CA GLU A 284 -27.87 5.72 -14.89
C GLU A 284 -27.09 5.23 -16.10
N LYS A 285 -26.27 6.12 -16.67
CA LYS A 285 -25.41 5.78 -17.81
C LYS A 285 -24.38 4.71 -17.45
N ARG A 286 -23.80 4.78 -16.24
CA ARG A 286 -22.75 3.86 -15.79
C ARG A 286 -23.27 2.44 -15.57
N TYR A 287 -24.44 2.31 -14.96
CA TYR A 287 -25.01 1.03 -14.57
C TYR A 287 -26.07 0.51 -15.55
N GLN A 288 -26.41 1.29 -16.58
CA GLN A 288 -27.40 0.95 -17.61
C GLN A 288 -28.75 0.57 -16.98
N ILE A 289 -29.13 1.29 -15.93
CA ILE A 289 -30.39 1.12 -15.22
C ILE A 289 -30.92 2.49 -14.85
N THR A 290 -32.17 2.76 -15.17
CA THR A 290 -32.84 4.03 -14.87
C THR A 290 -33.33 4.07 -13.43
N LEU A 291 -33.51 5.27 -12.89
CA LEU A 291 -34.09 5.46 -11.57
C LEU A 291 -35.51 4.89 -11.49
N GLU A 292 -36.30 5.03 -12.55
CA GLU A 292 -37.66 4.49 -12.65
C GLU A 292 -37.66 2.96 -12.60
N GLU A 293 -36.72 2.30 -13.28
CA GLU A 293 -36.56 0.84 -13.22
C GLU A 293 -36.16 0.38 -11.81
N LEU A 294 -35.27 1.12 -11.14
CA LEU A 294 -34.93 0.85 -9.73
C LEU A 294 -36.14 0.98 -8.82
N MET A 295 -36.94 2.05 -8.97
CA MET A 295 -38.17 2.25 -8.21
C MET A 295 -39.20 1.16 -8.47
N GLN A 296 -39.33 0.69 -9.72
CA GLN A 296 -40.22 -0.41 -10.06
C GLN A 296 -39.78 -1.72 -9.39
N LYS A 297 -38.47 -2.02 -9.41
CA LYS A 297 -37.88 -3.19 -8.72
C LYS A 297 -38.04 -3.08 -7.21
N ALA A 298 -37.93 -1.88 -6.65
CA ALA A 298 -38.00 -1.64 -5.21
C ALA A 298 -39.32 -2.15 -4.59
N LYS A 299 -40.43 -2.03 -5.32
CA LYS A 299 -41.75 -2.56 -4.90
C LYS A 299 -41.76 -4.07 -4.62
N SER A 300 -40.78 -4.82 -5.13
CA SER A 300 -40.64 -6.27 -4.93
C SER A 300 -39.62 -6.65 -3.85
N TRP A 301 -38.98 -5.69 -3.18
CA TRP A 301 -37.91 -5.94 -2.21
C TRP A 301 -38.39 -6.32 -0.80
N ASN A 302 -39.66 -6.72 -0.65
CA ASN A 302 -40.27 -7.14 0.61
C ASN A 302 -40.00 -8.62 0.96
N ASP A 303 -38.73 -9.04 0.92
CA ASP A 303 -38.29 -10.38 1.29
C ASP A 303 -37.80 -10.38 2.76
N PRO A 304 -38.30 -11.28 3.64
CA PRO A 304 -37.82 -11.42 5.01
C PRO A 304 -36.29 -11.55 5.15
N LEU A 305 -35.63 -12.20 4.18
CA LEU A 305 -34.16 -12.35 4.17
C LEU A 305 -33.46 -11.01 3.89
N VAL A 306 -34.07 -10.15 3.09
CA VAL A 306 -33.56 -8.80 2.81
C VAL A 306 -33.73 -7.91 4.03
N GLU A 307 -34.86 -8.04 4.74
CA GLU A 307 -35.12 -7.29 5.97
C GLU A 307 -34.05 -7.59 7.03
N GLN A 308 -33.65 -8.85 7.20
CA GLN A 308 -32.56 -9.23 8.10
C GLN A 308 -31.24 -8.52 7.73
N LYS A 309 -30.97 -8.32 6.45
CA LYS A 309 -29.75 -7.63 5.97
C LYS A 309 -29.79 -6.12 6.16
N ARG A 310 -30.97 -5.50 6.31
CA ARG A 310 -31.08 -4.05 6.59
C ARG A 310 -30.46 -3.68 7.94
N HIS A 311 -30.52 -4.59 8.91
CA HIS A 311 -29.86 -4.40 10.21
C HIS A 311 -28.32 -4.33 10.12
N CYS A 312 -27.71 -4.83 9.04
CA CYS A 312 -26.26 -4.74 8.84
C CYS A 312 -25.77 -3.28 8.74
N TRP A 313 -26.64 -2.34 8.37
CA TRP A 313 -26.29 -0.93 8.19
C TRP A 313 -26.38 -0.10 9.49
N GLN A 314 -26.87 -0.68 10.58
CA GLN A 314 -27.10 0.00 11.87
C GLN A 314 -26.07 -0.37 12.94
N GLN A 315 -25.19 -1.32 12.66
CA GLN A 315 -24.06 -1.73 13.51
C GLN A 315 -22.88 -0.80 13.26
#